data_AF-A0A7Y3AN82-F1
#
_entry.id   AF-A0A7Y3AN82-F1
#
_cell.length_a   1.000
_cell.length_b   1.000
_cell.length_c   1.000
_cell.angle_alpha   90.00
_cell.angle_beta   90.00
_cell.angle_gamma   90.00
#
_symmetry.space_group_name_H-M   'P 1'
#
loop_
_entity.id
_entity.type
_entity.pdbx_description
1 polymer ?
#
loop_
_entity_poly.entity_id
_entity_poly.type
_entity_poly.pdbx_seq_one_letter_code
_entity_poly.pdbx_strand_id
1 'polypeptide(L)'
;MLAEMARRDIVTHLGHKMKAFEANKVITEGGEFEADLIMFMPGMTGNLWFDNSDLPRSAGGLIKANDRCQVEAMDKVYVAGDSGSYPGPEWMYLRKYR
;
A
#
# COMPACT_ATOMS: atom_id res chain seq x y z
N MET A 1 18.77 8.40 6.27
CA MET A 1 17.52 9.08 5.88
C MET A 1 17.02 10.00 6.99
N LEU A 2 16.63 9.52 8.17
CA LEU A 2 16.08 10.37 9.25
C LEU A 2 17.00 11.52 9.67
N ALA A 3 18.31 11.27 9.79
CA ALA A 3 19.28 12.33 10.10
C ALA A 3 19.29 13.45 9.04
N GLU A 4 19.12 13.10 7.77
CA GLU A 4 19.08 14.09 6.67
C GLU A 4 17.77 14.87 6.66
N MET A 5 16.66 14.25 7.04
CA MET A 5 15.37 14.92 7.23
C MET A 5 15.45 15.94 8.37
N ALA A 6 16.01 15.54 9.51
CA ALA A 6 16.25 16.44 10.63
C ALA A 6 17.19 17.61 10.26
N ARG A 7 18.25 17.36 9.48
CA ARG A 7 19.17 18.40 8.99
C ARG A 7 18.49 19.44 8.09
N ARG A 8 17.35 19.08 7.49
CA ARG A 8 16.55 19.96 6.61
C ARG A 8 15.28 20.46 7.31
N ASP A 9 15.21 20.35 8.63
CA ASP A 9 14.07 20.76 9.45
C ASP A 9 12.74 20.07 9.06
N ILE A 10 12.82 18.84 8.56
CA ILE A 10 11.64 18.02 8.24
C ILE A 10 11.24 17.23 9.47
N VAL A 11 10.10 17.60 10.06
CA VAL A 11 9.48 16.86 11.17
C VAL A 11 8.84 15.58 10.63
N THR A 12 9.17 14.43 11.24
CA THR A 12 8.64 13.12 10.84
C THR A 12 7.64 12.58 11.86
N HIS A 13 6.46 12.17 11.39
CA HIS A 13 5.46 11.45 12.18
C HIS A 13 5.43 9.98 11.72
N LEU A 14 6.10 9.08 12.46
CA LEU A 14 6.31 7.69 12.06
C LEU A 14 5.47 6.72 12.90
N GLY A 15 5.11 5.57 12.33
CA GLY A 15 4.42 4.49 13.05
C GLY A 15 2.93 4.72 13.32
N HIS A 16 2.35 5.78 12.75
CA HIS A 16 0.93 6.11 12.91
C HIS A 16 0.21 5.98 11.56
N LYS A 17 -0.81 5.13 11.47
CA LYS A 17 -1.63 5.09 10.25
C LYS A 17 -2.41 6.39 10.11
N MET A 18 -2.52 6.86 8.88
CA MET A 18 -3.35 8.00 8.52
C MET A 18 -4.82 7.60 8.54
N LYS A 19 -5.68 8.47 9.09
CA LYS A 19 -7.13 8.22 9.23
C LYS A 19 -7.96 9.10 8.32
N ALA A 20 -7.66 10.40 8.28
CA ALA A 20 -8.44 11.38 7.54
C ALA A 20 -7.64 12.66 7.28
N PHE A 21 -8.17 13.46 6.36
CA PHE A 21 -7.75 14.84 6.10
C PHE A 21 -8.90 15.78 6.40
N GLU A 22 -8.57 16.96 6.90
CA GLU A 22 -9.43 18.13 6.87
C GLU A 22 -8.74 19.24 6.06
N ALA A 23 -9.41 20.37 5.84
CA ALA A 23 -8.91 21.44 4.97
C ALA A 23 -7.54 21.98 5.40
N ASN A 24 -7.21 21.93 6.70
CA ASN A 24 -6.01 22.50 7.30
C ASN A 24 -5.23 21.52 8.19
N LYS A 25 -5.56 20.22 8.21
CA LYS A 25 -4.87 19.26 9.09
C LYS A 25 -4.91 17.82 8.61
N VAL A 26 -3.95 17.05 9.11
CA VAL A 26 -3.85 15.60 8.91
C VAL A 26 -4.14 14.88 10.23
N ILE A 27 -5.00 13.85 10.18
CA ILE A 27 -5.37 13.04 11.35
C ILE A 27 -4.76 11.66 11.21
N THR A 28 -4.05 11.22 12.24
CA THR A 28 -3.42 9.89 12.32
C THR A 28 -3.86 9.14 13.59
N GLU A 29 -3.46 7.87 13.72
CA GLU A 29 -3.61 7.11 14.97
C GLU A 29 -2.83 7.71 16.14
N GLY A 30 -1.78 8.50 15.89
CA GLY A 30 -0.93 9.12 16.91
C GLY A 30 -1.32 10.55 17.28
N GLY A 31 -2.37 11.11 16.67
CA GLY A 31 -2.78 12.50 16.86
C GLY A 31 -2.98 13.24 15.53
N GLU A 32 -3.13 14.55 15.63
CA GLU A 32 -3.37 15.45 14.51
C GLU A 32 -2.32 16.57 14.45
N PHE A 33 -2.09 17.10 13.24
CA PHE A 33 -1.17 18.22 13.02
C PHE A 33 -1.66 19.10 11.86
N GLU A 34 -1.40 20.40 11.99
CA GLU A 34 -1.78 21.41 11.00
C GLU A 34 -0.95 21.27 9.72
N ALA A 35 -1.59 21.52 8.58
CA ALA A 35 -0.97 21.52 7.27
C ALA A 35 -1.73 22.46 6.31
N ASP A 36 -1.04 23.48 5.81
CA ASP A 36 -1.59 24.39 4.79
C ASP A 36 -1.65 23.75 3.39
N LEU A 37 -0.80 22.75 3.15
CA LEU A 37 -0.77 21.95 1.93
C LEU A 37 -0.57 20.47 2.26
N ILE A 38 -1.47 19.64 1.76
CA ILE A 38 -1.40 18.18 1.92
C ILE A 38 -1.11 17.55 0.56
N MET A 39 0.08 16.96 0.43
CA MET A 39 0.46 16.10 -0.68
C MET A 39 0.60 14.67 -0.17
N PHE A 40 -0.19 13.74 -0.70
CA PHE A 40 -0.19 12.36 -0.24
C PHE A 40 -0.21 11.37 -1.40
N MET A 41 0.27 10.16 -1.13
CA MET A 41 0.12 9.01 -2.01
C MET A 41 -0.93 8.09 -1.39
N PRO A 42 -2.08 7.83 -2.06
CA PRO A 42 -3.08 6.92 -1.54
C PRO A 42 -2.52 5.49 -1.44
N GLY A 43 -3.09 4.70 -0.53
CA GLY A 43 -2.85 3.26 -0.54
C GLY A 43 -3.31 2.64 -1.87
N MET A 44 -2.65 1.56 -2.30
CA MET A 44 -3.04 0.82 -3.49
C MET A 44 -3.82 -0.43 -3.10
N THR A 45 -5.00 -0.60 -3.71
CA THR A 45 -5.74 -1.87 -3.75
C THR A 45 -5.77 -2.37 -5.19
N GLY A 46 -6.05 -3.64 -5.43
CA GLY A 46 -6.12 -4.10 -6.82
C GLY A 46 -7.31 -3.53 -7.58
N ASN A 47 -7.19 -3.58 -8.91
CA ASN A 47 -8.16 -3.04 -9.85
C ASN A 47 -9.54 -3.65 -9.64
N LEU A 48 -10.58 -2.81 -9.67
CA LEU A 48 -11.98 -3.21 -9.44
C LEU A 48 -12.47 -4.29 -10.42
N TRP A 49 -11.97 -4.31 -11.66
CA TRP A 49 -12.43 -5.30 -12.64
C TRP A 49 -12.02 -6.73 -12.28
N PHE A 50 -11.02 -6.90 -11.41
CA PHE A 50 -10.62 -8.21 -10.92
C PHE A 50 -11.73 -8.94 -10.17
N ASP A 51 -12.68 -8.20 -9.56
CA ASP A 51 -13.83 -8.76 -8.85
C ASP A 51 -14.79 -9.51 -9.80
N ASN A 52 -14.70 -9.25 -11.11
CA ASN A 52 -15.47 -9.92 -12.16
C ASN A 52 -14.69 -11.04 -12.85
N SER A 53 -13.76 -11.68 -12.13
CA SER A 53 -12.92 -12.76 -12.64
C SER A 53 -12.68 -13.82 -11.58
N ASP A 54 -12.28 -15.02 -12.00
CA ASP A 54 -11.89 -16.11 -11.10
C ASP A 54 -10.42 -16.00 -10.64
N LEU A 55 -9.75 -14.86 -10.91
CA LEU A 55 -8.34 -14.68 -10.54
C LEU A 55 -8.18 -14.71 -9.02
N PRO A 56 -7.28 -15.54 -8.46
CA PRO A 56 -7.07 -15.61 -7.02
C PRO A 56 -6.55 -14.27 -6.47
N ARG A 57 -7.13 -13.82 -5.34
CA ARG A 57 -6.83 -12.51 -4.74
C ARG A 57 -6.02 -12.63 -3.44
N SER A 58 -5.12 -11.68 -3.21
CA SER A 58 -4.50 -11.45 -1.89
C SER A 58 -5.47 -10.70 -0.97
N ALA A 59 -5.15 -10.56 0.31
CA ALA A 59 -5.98 -9.77 1.23
C ALA A 59 -6.04 -8.27 0.84
N GLY A 60 -4.98 -7.75 0.21
CA GLY A 60 -4.99 -6.41 -0.39
C GLY A 60 -5.69 -6.33 -1.76
N GLY A 61 -6.34 -7.43 -2.15
CA GLY A 61 -7.09 -7.51 -3.37
C GLY A 61 -6.21 -7.42 -4.62
N LEU A 62 -4.97 -7.92 -4.62
CA LEU A 62 -4.08 -8.06 -5.79
C LEU A 62 -4.08 -9.50 -6.35
N ILE A 63 -3.63 -9.75 -7.58
CA ILE A 63 -3.59 -11.11 -8.16
C ILE A 63 -2.48 -11.91 -7.45
N LYS A 64 -2.81 -13.05 -6.85
CA LYS A 64 -1.80 -13.92 -6.25
C LYS A 64 -0.99 -14.64 -7.31
N ALA A 65 0.33 -14.56 -7.19
CA ALA A 65 1.25 -15.28 -8.04
C ALA A 65 2.44 -15.82 -7.25
N ASN A 66 3.10 -16.84 -7.81
CA ASN A 66 4.34 -17.37 -7.28
C ASN A 66 5.56 -16.49 -7.65
N ASP A 67 6.74 -16.92 -7.22
CA ASP A 67 8.03 -16.28 -7.51
C ASP A 67 8.41 -16.25 -9.01
N ARG A 68 7.71 -17.01 -9.84
CA ARG A 68 7.83 -17.02 -11.31
C ARG A 68 6.74 -16.21 -12.01
N CYS A 69 6.02 -15.37 -11.26
CA CYS A 69 4.90 -14.56 -11.75
C CYS A 69 3.69 -15.35 -12.27
N GLN A 70 3.64 -16.67 -12.07
CA GLN A 70 2.51 -17.49 -12.46
C GLN A 70 1.39 -17.36 -11.44
N VAL A 71 0.17 -17.13 -11.91
CA VAL A 71 -1.02 -17.02 -11.07
C VAL A 71 -1.28 -18.34 -10.35
N GLU A 72 -1.54 -18.28 -9.05
CA GLU A 72 -1.77 -19.49 -8.23
C GLU A 72 -2.91 -20.34 -8.80
N ALA A 73 -2.71 -21.67 -8.85
CA ALA A 73 -3.69 -22.64 -9.32
C ALA A 73 -4.18 -22.47 -10.78
N MET A 74 -3.49 -21.68 -11.61
CA MET A 74 -3.84 -21.48 -13.03
C MET A 74 -2.67 -21.84 -13.97
N ASP A 75 -2.98 -22.54 -15.06
CA ASP A 75 -2.01 -22.82 -16.12
C ASP A 75 -1.97 -21.67 -17.14
N LYS A 76 -0.78 -21.33 -17.63
CA LYS A 76 -0.55 -20.29 -18.66
C LYS A 76 -1.05 -18.87 -18.33
N VAL A 77 -1.38 -18.59 -17.06
CA VAL A 77 -1.75 -17.25 -16.60
C VAL A 77 -0.62 -16.67 -15.76
N TYR A 78 -0.17 -15.47 -16.13
CA TYR A 78 0.92 -14.76 -15.47
C TYR A 78 0.52 -13.31 -15.18
N VAL A 79 1.03 -12.75 -14.09
CA VAL A 79 0.83 -11.34 -13.71
C VAL A 79 2.17 -10.69 -13.41
N ALA A 80 2.36 -9.47 -13.92
CA ALA A 80 3.56 -8.67 -13.71
C ALA A 80 3.21 -7.30 -13.10
N GLY A 81 4.17 -6.72 -12.36
CA GLY A 81 4.06 -5.38 -11.79
C GLY A 81 3.05 -5.26 -10.65
N ASP A 82 2.52 -4.05 -10.45
CA ASP A 82 1.70 -3.69 -9.28
C ASP A 82 0.35 -4.40 -9.21
N SER A 83 -0.04 -5.11 -10.27
CA SER A 83 -1.24 -5.96 -10.26
C SER A 83 -1.04 -7.26 -9.47
N GLY A 84 0.21 -7.67 -9.22
CA GLY A 84 0.56 -8.95 -8.60
C GLY A 84 0.90 -8.85 -7.11
N SER A 85 0.57 -9.90 -6.39
CA SER A 85 1.02 -10.18 -5.03
C SER A 85 1.92 -11.40 -5.06
N TYR A 86 3.18 -11.21 -4.70
CA TYR A 86 4.24 -12.21 -4.83
C TYR A 86 4.73 -12.67 -3.45
N PRO A 87 5.39 -13.84 -3.35
CA PRO A 87 6.06 -14.24 -2.13
C PRO A 87 7.12 -13.21 -1.75
N GLY A 88 7.12 -12.81 -0.48
CA GLY A 88 8.02 -11.77 0.02
C GLY A 88 8.02 -11.76 1.55
N PRO A 89 8.92 -10.98 2.15
CA PRO A 89 9.03 -10.90 3.60
C PRO A 89 7.76 -10.31 4.23
N GLU A 90 7.49 -10.65 5.49
CA GLU A 90 6.26 -10.28 6.21
C GLU A 90 6.01 -8.75 6.33
N TRP A 91 7.07 -7.94 6.20
CA TRP A 91 6.97 -6.48 6.24
C TRP A 91 6.47 -5.86 4.92
N MET A 92 6.36 -6.64 3.84
CA MET A 92 5.88 -6.14 2.55
C MET A 92 4.37 -5.89 2.59
N TYR A 93 3.99 -4.62 2.56
CA TYR A 93 2.63 -4.12 2.86
C TYR A 93 1.51 -4.64 1.93
N LEU A 94 1.83 -5.02 0.68
CA LEU A 94 0.85 -5.46 -0.33
C LEU A 94 0.16 -6.81 0.00
N ARG A 95 0.48 -7.40 1.15
CA ARG A 95 -0.10 -8.66 1.65
C ARG A 95 -1.24 -8.48 2.65
N LYS A 96 -1.38 -7.31 3.30
CA LYS A 96 -2.27 -7.13 4.45
C LYS A 96 -3.10 -5.86 4.33
N TYR A 97 -4.37 -6.00 3.96
CA TYR A 97 -5.40 -5.04 4.32
C TYR A 97 -6.51 -5.74 5.12
N ARG A 98 -6.42 -5.59 6.45
CA ARG A 98 -7.51 -5.16 7.32
C ARG A 98 -6.93 -4.10 8.28
#